data_AF-A0A9D0ZYI5-F1
#
_entry.id   AF-A0A9D0ZYI5-F1
#
_cell.length_a   1.000
_cell.length_b   1.000
_cell.length_c   1.000
_cell.angle_alpha   90.00
_cell.angle_beta   90.00
_cell.angle_gamma   90.00
#
_symmetry.space_group_name_H-M   'P 1'
#
loop_
_entity.id
_entity.type
_entity.pdbx_description
1 polymer ?
#
loop_
_entity_poly.entity_id
_entity_poly.type
_entity_poly.pdbx_seq_one_letter_code
_entity_poly.pdbx_strand_id
1 'polypeptide(L)'
;MKFSVTPELALLLKTLHAQSSIPAKDLAEKVGKSPSYISKLENGEVKSIQKDVLVRMLSIVAGGGDFFEEVLPTAARVLRSFMEPKRLLSQVWLLQLDVVERTVVIPAAMAADVKAQLSAAGETLSGLVEMVNRNEDSGLPESFPANEVTVVDYEGTPRFTVRVVVDETRVEQAFSKEVPVLSYLAVNDLVFALFRRMRFPSSVGKMPPEEAVIVLRCTASYMEQWGLHSLTGFSHLISSDEFIERQEPLTRSNPRIVQRIADLLEELSQHEAVVTTNQLNAFYEMLQWDPAFALKLVSMPFSDLGEMGFRTKSRLLADIQELIDRYDQLPDLEKRFETY
;
A
#
# COMPACT_ATOMS: atom_id res chain seq x y z
N MET A 1 -11.96 19.55 2.47
CA MET A 1 -10.78 18.97 3.13
C MET A 1 -9.48 19.66 2.66
N LYS A 2 -8.52 19.84 3.58
CA LYS A 2 -7.14 20.27 3.27
C LYS A 2 -6.17 19.17 3.68
N PHE A 3 -5.07 19.04 2.96
CA PHE A 3 -3.99 18.12 3.28
C PHE A 3 -2.75 18.89 3.71
N SER A 4 -2.01 18.32 4.67
CA SER A 4 -0.64 18.75 4.94
C SER A 4 0.23 18.42 3.73
N VAL A 5 1.11 19.34 3.34
CA VAL A 5 2.09 19.07 2.29
C VAL A 5 3.32 18.45 2.95
N THR A 6 3.48 17.15 2.74
CA THR A 6 4.67 16.43 3.16
C THR A 6 5.83 16.71 2.19
N PRO A 7 7.10 16.52 2.63
CA PRO A 7 8.24 16.59 1.72
C PRO A 7 8.09 15.69 0.50
N GLU A 8 7.49 14.51 0.68
CA GLU A 8 7.29 13.55 -0.39
C GLU A 8 6.18 13.97 -1.36
N LEU A 9 5.11 14.61 -0.87
CA LEU A 9 4.10 15.20 -1.74
C LEU A 9 4.69 16.35 -2.57
N ALA A 10 5.49 17.22 -1.96
CA ALA A 10 6.17 18.29 -2.68
C ALA A 10 7.09 17.75 -3.78
N LEU A 11 7.90 16.74 -3.45
CA LEU A 11 8.80 16.08 -4.39
C LEU A 11 8.04 15.35 -5.51
N LEU A 12 6.94 14.68 -5.20
CA LEU A 12 6.06 14.05 -6.18
C LEU A 12 5.54 15.07 -7.20
N LEU A 13 4.98 16.18 -6.72
CA LEU A 13 4.44 17.23 -7.57
C LEU A 13 5.53 17.83 -8.47
N LYS A 14 6.70 18.11 -7.90
CA LYS A 14 7.87 18.60 -8.64
C LYS A 14 8.33 17.60 -9.71
N THR A 15 8.36 16.32 -9.38
CA THR A 15 8.81 15.24 -10.28
C THR A 15 7.85 15.07 -11.45
N LEU A 16 6.54 15.00 -11.18
CA LEU A 16 5.51 14.91 -12.21
C LEU A 16 5.49 16.16 -13.10
N HIS A 17 5.62 17.35 -12.51
CA HIS A 17 5.69 18.59 -13.29
C HIS A 17 6.94 18.63 -14.17
N ALA A 18 8.11 18.23 -13.68
CA ALA A 18 9.33 18.16 -14.47
C ALA A 18 9.27 17.12 -15.61
N GLN A 19 8.53 16.03 -15.41
CA GLN A 19 8.25 15.03 -16.44
C GLN A 19 7.19 15.51 -17.44
N SER A 20 6.32 16.44 -17.04
CA SER A 20 5.36 17.07 -17.92
C SER A 20 6.03 18.11 -18.83
N SER A 21 5.53 18.28 -20.05
CA SER A 21 5.99 19.36 -20.95
C SER A 21 5.32 20.71 -20.65
N ILE A 22 4.75 20.89 -19.45
CA ILE A 22 3.94 22.06 -19.10
C ILE A 22 4.84 23.11 -18.44
N PRO A 23 4.89 24.36 -18.95
CA PRO A 23 5.61 25.43 -18.28
C PRO A 23 4.99 25.79 -16.92
N ALA A 24 5.81 26.17 -15.94
CA ALA A 24 5.35 26.54 -14.60
C ALA A 24 4.28 27.66 -14.57
N LYS A 25 4.37 28.61 -15.51
CA LYS A 25 3.38 29.69 -15.66
C LYS A 25 2.01 29.14 -16.05
N ASP A 26 1.99 28.21 -17.00
CA ASP A 26 0.76 27.61 -17.53
C ASP A 26 0.15 26.65 -16.51
N LEU A 27 0.99 25.91 -15.77
CA LEU A 27 0.52 25.09 -14.65
C LEU A 27 -0.16 25.95 -13.59
N ALA A 28 0.45 27.07 -13.20
CA ALA A 28 -0.11 27.98 -12.21
C ALA A 28 -1.49 28.52 -12.63
N GLU A 29 -1.61 28.96 -13.89
CA GLU A 29 -2.87 29.43 -14.46
C GLU A 29 -3.95 28.34 -14.47
N LYS A 30 -3.64 27.14 -14.97
CA LYS A 30 -4.59 26.01 -15.02
C LYS A 30 -5.02 25.51 -13.64
N VAL A 31 -4.15 25.62 -12.64
CA VAL A 31 -4.45 25.27 -11.24
C VAL A 31 -5.21 26.39 -10.52
N GLY A 32 -5.23 27.61 -11.07
CA GLY A 32 -5.85 28.78 -10.44
C GLY A 32 -5.03 29.32 -9.27
N LYS A 33 -3.69 29.28 -9.39
CA LYS A 33 -2.71 29.75 -8.38
C LYS A 33 -1.66 30.64 -9.02
N SER A 34 -0.84 31.31 -8.20
CA SER A 34 0.28 32.11 -8.71
C SER A 34 1.51 31.22 -9.00
N PRO A 35 2.38 31.61 -9.95
CA PRO A 35 3.64 30.88 -10.19
C PRO A 35 4.51 30.76 -8.93
N SER A 36 4.50 31.80 -8.08
CA SER A 36 5.19 31.78 -6.79
C SER A 36 4.62 30.72 -5.84
N TYR A 37 3.29 30.52 -5.82
CA TYR A 37 2.68 29.47 -5.01
C TYR A 37 3.11 28.07 -5.47
N ILE A 38 3.12 27.82 -6.78
CA ILE A 38 3.55 26.52 -7.35
C ILE A 38 5.02 26.25 -6.99
N SER A 39 5.90 27.23 -7.19
CA SER A 39 7.31 27.08 -6.83
C SER A 39 7.52 26.79 -5.33
N LYS A 40 6.80 27.50 -4.45
CA LYS A 40 6.84 27.23 -3.01
C LYS A 40 6.31 25.84 -2.65
N LEU A 41 5.26 25.38 -3.35
CA LEU A 41 4.68 24.06 -3.13
C LEU A 41 5.66 22.95 -3.49
N GLU A 42 6.30 23.04 -4.64
CA GLU A 42 7.28 22.05 -5.14
C GLU A 42 8.58 22.01 -4.34
N ASN A 43 8.90 23.11 -3.65
CA ASN A 43 10.03 23.20 -2.73
C ASN A 43 9.66 22.87 -1.27
N GLY A 44 8.41 22.48 -0.99
CA GLY A 44 7.97 22.10 0.36
C GLY A 44 7.76 23.28 1.34
N GLU A 45 7.67 24.51 0.84
CA GLU A 45 7.46 25.72 1.66
C GLU A 45 5.98 25.99 1.95
N VAL A 46 5.06 25.34 1.24
CA VAL A 46 3.62 25.44 1.49
C VAL A 46 3.24 24.40 2.54
N LYS A 47 2.61 24.82 3.65
CA LYS A 47 2.22 23.87 4.72
C LYS A 47 1.01 23.01 4.40
N SER A 48 0.07 23.53 3.60
CA SER A 48 -1.18 22.82 3.31
C SER A 48 -1.72 23.15 1.93
N ILE A 49 -2.41 22.17 1.33
CA ILE A 49 -3.04 22.26 0.01
C ILE A 49 -4.50 21.82 0.11
N GLN A 50 -5.39 22.46 -0.64
CA GLN A 50 -6.79 22.04 -0.73
C GLN A 50 -6.89 20.78 -1.60
N LYS A 51 -7.82 19.86 -1.28
CA LYS A 51 -8.02 18.62 -2.05
C LYS A 51 -8.25 18.88 -3.54
N ASP A 52 -9.13 19.82 -3.87
CA ASP A 52 -9.47 20.18 -5.25
C ASP A 52 -8.26 20.74 -6.03
N VAL A 53 -7.42 21.54 -5.36
CA VAL A 53 -6.17 22.06 -5.92
C VAL A 53 -5.18 20.92 -6.17
N LEU A 54 -5.03 19.99 -5.22
CA LEU A 54 -4.15 18.84 -5.37
C LEU A 54 -4.59 17.92 -6.52
N VAL A 55 -5.88 17.53 -6.54
CA VAL A 55 -6.47 16.67 -7.58
C VAL A 55 -6.28 17.30 -8.96
N ARG A 56 -6.58 18.60 -9.08
CA ARG A 56 -6.42 19.35 -10.33
C ARG A 56 -4.96 19.40 -10.77
N MET A 57 -4.04 19.70 -9.85
CA MET A 57 -2.61 19.75 -10.16
C MET A 57 -2.11 18.39 -10.66
N LEU A 58 -2.39 17.30 -9.93
CA LEU A 58 -2.03 15.93 -10.32
C LEU A 58 -2.61 15.58 -11.69
N SER A 59 -3.88 15.90 -11.94
CA SER A 59 -4.54 15.62 -13.23
C SER A 59 -3.83 16.32 -14.39
N ILE A 60 -3.37 17.55 -14.18
CA ILE A 60 -2.68 18.33 -15.21
C ILE A 60 -1.29 17.76 -15.48
N VAL A 61 -0.49 17.49 -14.44
CA VAL A 61 0.90 17.07 -14.60
C VAL A 61 1.05 15.60 -15.00
N ALA A 62 0.06 14.75 -14.69
CA ALA A 62 0.06 13.34 -15.07
C ALA A 62 -0.53 13.07 -16.48
N GLY A 63 -0.96 14.09 -17.21
CA GLY A 63 -1.33 13.96 -18.63
C GLY A 63 -2.83 13.98 -18.96
N GLY A 64 -3.72 14.22 -17.98
CA GLY A 64 -5.17 14.35 -18.21
C GLY A 64 -5.85 13.04 -18.61
N GLY A 65 -6.64 12.47 -17.71
CA GLY A 65 -7.38 11.22 -17.88
C GLY A 65 -8.36 11.05 -16.72
N ASP A 66 -8.97 9.88 -16.56
CA ASP A 66 -9.75 9.61 -15.35
C ASP A 66 -8.85 9.69 -14.11
N PHE A 67 -9.30 10.41 -13.09
CA PHE A 67 -8.46 10.69 -11.93
C PHE A 67 -8.11 9.42 -11.15
N PHE A 68 -9.09 8.53 -10.98
CA PHE A 68 -8.95 7.35 -10.12
C PHE A 68 -8.37 6.15 -10.86
N GLU A 69 -8.64 6.02 -12.15
CA GLU A 69 -8.14 4.91 -12.98
C GLU A 69 -6.75 5.16 -13.56
N GLU A 70 -6.36 6.41 -13.81
CA GLU A 70 -5.10 6.72 -14.52
C GLU A 70 -4.16 7.63 -13.71
N VAL A 71 -4.67 8.76 -13.24
CA VAL A 71 -3.85 9.81 -12.60
C VAL A 71 -3.33 9.36 -11.24
N LEU A 72 -4.22 8.90 -10.36
CA LEU A 72 -3.87 8.49 -9.00
C LEU A 72 -2.93 7.26 -8.99
N PRO A 73 -3.15 6.21 -9.80
CA PRO A 73 -2.20 5.11 -9.93
C PRO A 73 -0.82 5.57 -10.41
N THR A 74 -0.76 6.48 -11.38
CA THR A 74 0.50 7.08 -11.86
C THR A 74 1.21 7.83 -10.74
N ALA A 75 0.49 8.68 -10.01
CA ALA A 75 1.03 9.41 -8.88
C ALA A 75 1.55 8.47 -7.78
N ALA A 76 0.80 7.42 -7.43
CA ALA A 76 1.20 6.42 -6.45
C ALA A 76 2.42 5.59 -6.90
N ARG A 77 2.56 5.30 -8.20
CA ARG A 77 3.72 4.61 -8.77
C ARG A 77 4.98 5.49 -8.71
N VAL A 78 4.86 6.76 -9.10
CA VAL A 78 5.99 7.71 -9.03
C VAL A 78 6.39 7.96 -7.57
N LEU A 79 5.42 8.14 -6.68
CA LEU A 79 5.70 8.28 -5.24
C LEU A 79 6.49 7.08 -4.69
N ARG A 80 6.11 5.86 -5.09
CA ARG A 80 6.80 4.62 -4.71
C ARG A 80 8.23 4.52 -5.20
N SER A 81 8.60 5.20 -6.29
CA SER A 81 9.96 5.09 -6.83
C SER A 81 11.01 5.78 -5.97
N PHE A 82 10.60 6.64 -5.02
CA PHE A 82 11.50 7.36 -4.11
C PHE A 82 11.03 7.34 -2.66
N MET A 83 10.01 6.57 -2.32
CA MET A 83 9.45 6.47 -0.97
C MET A 83 9.47 5.02 -0.48
N GLU A 84 9.86 4.82 0.77
CA GLU A 84 9.69 3.54 1.46
C GLU A 84 8.21 3.12 1.52
N PRO A 85 7.86 1.86 1.25
CA PRO A 85 6.47 1.40 1.21
C PRO A 85 5.63 1.74 2.45
N LYS A 86 6.20 1.63 3.65
CA LYS A 86 5.50 1.93 4.91
C LYS A 86 5.10 3.40 5.04
N ARG A 87 5.82 4.32 4.39
CA ARG A 87 5.53 5.75 4.42
C ARG A 87 4.37 6.15 3.50
N LEU A 88 3.89 5.25 2.64
CA LEU A 88 2.69 5.51 1.84
C LEU A 88 1.45 5.68 2.71
N LEU A 89 1.35 4.88 3.79
CA LEU A 89 0.24 4.95 4.75
C LEU A 89 0.29 6.18 5.64
N SER A 90 1.40 6.92 5.68
CA SER A 90 1.46 8.21 6.39
C SER A 90 0.97 9.39 5.53
N GLN A 91 0.69 9.15 4.25
CA GLN A 91 0.18 10.16 3.34
C GLN A 91 -1.35 10.24 3.42
N VAL A 92 -1.85 11.12 4.29
CA VAL A 92 -3.31 11.35 4.47
C VAL A 92 -4.03 11.59 3.15
N TRP A 93 -3.44 12.39 2.26
CA TRP A 93 -4.01 12.69 0.95
C TRP A 93 -4.18 11.44 0.08
N LEU A 94 -3.21 10.52 0.16
CA LEU A 94 -3.23 9.30 -0.64
C LEU A 94 -4.23 8.30 -0.06
N LEU A 95 -4.28 8.13 1.26
CA LEU A 95 -5.30 7.30 1.90
C LEU A 95 -6.72 7.81 1.61
N GLN A 96 -6.93 9.12 1.70
CA GLN A 96 -8.23 9.71 1.39
C GLN A 96 -8.66 9.39 -0.05
N LEU A 97 -7.75 9.57 -1.01
CA LEU A 97 -8.09 9.38 -2.43
C LEU A 97 -8.16 7.90 -2.83
N ASP A 98 -7.22 7.05 -2.38
CA ASP A 98 -7.12 5.64 -2.77
C ASP A 98 -8.07 4.72 -2.01
N VAL A 99 -8.22 4.93 -0.70
CA VAL A 99 -8.97 4.00 0.17
C VAL A 99 -10.40 4.49 0.32
N VAL A 100 -10.59 5.77 0.62
CA VAL A 100 -11.91 6.32 0.98
C VAL A 100 -12.73 6.72 -0.24
N GLU A 101 -12.13 7.41 -1.22
CA GLU A 101 -12.86 8.00 -2.36
C GLU A 101 -12.85 7.13 -3.62
N ARG A 102 -11.76 6.41 -3.91
CA ARG A 102 -11.66 5.58 -5.11
C ARG A 102 -12.71 4.48 -5.09
N THR A 103 -13.48 4.40 -6.16
CA THR A 103 -14.45 3.34 -6.39
C THR A 103 -13.80 2.11 -7.00
N VAL A 104 -14.34 0.94 -6.67
CA VAL A 104 -13.98 -0.35 -7.28
C VAL A 104 -15.22 -1.03 -7.83
N VAL A 105 -15.04 -1.78 -8.91
CA VAL A 105 -16.11 -2.59 -9.50
C VAL A 105 -16.23 -3.89 -8.71
N ILE A 106 -17.41 -4.19 -8.19
CA ILE A 106 -17.73 -5.44 -7.50
C ILE A 106 -18.02 -6.51 -8.57
N PRO A 107 -17.22 -7.58 -8.65
CA PRO A 107 -17.50 -8.67 -9.59
C PRO A 107 -18.86 -9.29 -9.29
N ALA A 108 -19.65 -9.59 -10.32
CA ALA A 108 -20.97 -10.21 -10.14
C ALA A 108 -20.90 -11.54 -9.36
N ALA A 109 -19.80 -12.27 -9.51
CA ALA A 109 -19.53 -13.50 -8.77
C ALA A 109 -19.24 -13.25 -7.28
N MET A 110 -18.51 -12.17 -6.95
CA MET A 110 -18.33 -11.72 -5.56
C MET A 110 -19.67 -11.35 -4.93
N ALA A 111 -20.49 -10.57 -5.63
CA ALA A 111 -21.81 -10.18 -5.13
C ALA A 111 -22.73 -11.40 -4.88
N ALA A 112 -22.67 -12.40 -5.74
CA ALA A 112 -23.40 -13.65 -5.57
C ALA A 112 -22.89 -14.47 -4.37
N ASP A 113 -21.57 -14.54 -4.21
CA ASP A 113 -20.92 -15.26 -3.11
C ASP A 113 -21.24 -14.62 -1.75
N VAL A 114 -21.14 -13.28 -1.62
CA VAL A 114 -21.54 -12.56 -0.39
C VAL A 114 -23.00 -12.85 -0.03
N LYS A 115 -23.91 -12.82 -1.02
CA LYS A 115 -25.33 -13.13 -0.78
C LYS A 115 -25.55 -14.58 -0.31
N ALA A 116 -24.80 -15.53 -0.87
CA ALA A 116 -24.85 -16.92 -0.45
C ALA A 116 -24.35 -17.10 1.00
N GLN A 117 -23.23 -16.47 1.34
CA GLN A 117 -22.67 -16.49 2.70
C GLN A 117 -23.63 -15.86 3.73
N LEU A 118 -24.24 -14.72 3.38
CA LEU A 118 -25.26 -14.08 4.21
C LEU A 118 -26.48 -14.98 4.43
N SER A 119 -27.02 -15.55 3.35
CA SER A 119 -28.17 -16.44 3.45
C SER A 119 -27.89 -17.68 4.30
N ALA A 120 -26.67 -18.24 4.23
CA ALA A 120 -26.27 -19.38 5.02
C ALA A 120 -26.15 -19.04 6.53
N ALA A 121 -25.80 -17.79 6.84
CA ALA A 121 -25.70 -17.28 8.21
C ALA A 121 -27.03 -16.74 8.77
N GLY A 122 -28.09 -16.66 7.96
CA GLY A 122 -29.35 -16.00 8.36
C GLY A 122 -29.23 -14.48 8.48
N GLU A 123 -28.24 -13.89 7.80
CA GLU A 123 -27.93 -12.46 7.82
C GLU A 123 -28.40 -11.76 6.55
N THR A 124 -28.48 -10.43 6.58
CA THR A 124 -28.89 -9.62 5.42
C THR A 124 -27.84 -8.57 5.08
N LEU A 125 -27.86 -8.09 3.83
CA LEU A 125 -26.98 -7.02 3.40
C LEU A 125 -27.25 -5.72 4.18
N SER A 126 -28.52 -5.42 4.43
CA SER A 126 -28.98 -4.33 5.32
C SER A 126 -28.36 -4.45 6.71
N GLY A 127 -28.39 -5.65 7.32
CA GLY A 127 -27.78 -5.90 8.62
C GLY A 127 -26.25 -5.65 8.65
N LEU A 128 -25.54 -5.95 7.55
CA LEU A 128 -24.12 -5.59 7.43
C LEU A 128 -23.92 -4.08 7.33
N VAL A 129 -24.73 -3.38 6.55
CA VAL A 129 -24.66 -1.91 6.41
C VAL A 129 -24.88 -1.24 7.75
N GLU A 130 -25.90 -1.65 8.50
CA GLU A 130 -26.14 -1.16 9.85
C GLU A 130 -24.93 -1.41 10.76
N MET A 131 -24.34 -2.60 10.69
CA MET A 131 -23.17 -2.95 11.50
C MET A 131 -21.94 -2.09 11.19
N VAL A 132 -21.66 -1.84 9.91
CA VAL A 132 -20.59 -0.92 9.49
C VAL A 132 -20.86 0.50 9.99
N ASN A 133 -22.09 1.00 9.80
CA ASN A 133 -22.48 2.36 10.17
C ASN A 133 -22.46 2.60 11.69
N ARG A 134 -22.64 1.55 12.52
CA ARG A 134 -22.48 1.67 13.99
C ARG A 134 -21.05 1.96 14.42
N ASN A 135 -20.04 1.72 13.56
CA ASN A 135 -18.62 2.01 13.86
C ASN A 135 -18.15 1.42 15.21
N GLU A 136 -18.69 0.26 15.62
CA GLU A 136 -18.43 -0.33 16.95
C GLU A 136 -16.94 -0.62 17.20
N ASP A 137 -16.24 -1.13 16.17
CA ASP A 137 -14.84 -1.54 16.27
C ASP A 137 -13.88 -0.34 16.33
N SER A 138 -14.24 0.77 15.67
CA SER A 138 -13.47 2.02 15.72
C SER A 138 -13.81 2.85 16.95
N GLY A 139 -15.03 2.72 17.48
CA GLY A 139 -15.53 3.49 18.62
C GLY A 139 -15.67 5.00 18.32
N LEU A 140 -15.69 5.38 17.04
CA LEU A 140 -15.74 6.78 16.63
C LEU A 140 -17.16 7.35 16.75
N PRO A 141 -17.36 8.43 17.53
CA PRO A 141 -18.67 9.06 17.65
C PRO A 141 -19.06 9.84 16.40
N GLU A 142 -20.35 10.18 16.27
CA GLU A 142 -20.91 10.93 15.13
C GLU A 142 -20.26 12.31 14.91
N SER A 143 -19.60 12.87 15.92
CA SER A 143 -18.85 14.12 15.82
C SER A 143 -17.63 14.03 14.91
N PHE A 144 -17.12 12.83 14.62
CA PHE A 144 -16.08 12.64 13.62
C PHE A 144 -16.66 12.79 12.20
N PRO A 145 -15.92 13.42 11.28
CA PRO A 145 -16.37 13.56 9.90
C PRO A 145 -16.56 12.18 9.26
N ALA A 146 -17.70 12.01 8.58
CA ALA A 146 -18.00 10.79 7.85
C ALA A 146 -17.10 10.67 6.62
N ASN A 147 -16.49 9.51 6.41
CA ASN A 147 -15.68 9.17 5.25
C ASN A 147 -14.56 10.20 4.98
N GLU A 148 -13.92 10.69 6.04
CA GLU A 148 -12.69 11.48 5.95
C GLU A 148 -11.60 10.85 6.81
N VAL A 149 -10.38 10.76 6.26
CA VAL A 149 -9.18 10.36 7.00
C VAL A 149 -8.83 11.47 7.98
N THR A 150 -8.92 11.14 9.26
CA THR A 150 -8.52 12.02 10.36
C THR A 150 -7.28 11.48 11.05
N VAL A 151 -6.44 12.39 11.52
CA VAL A 151 -5.26 12.04 12.34
C VAL A 151 -5.61 12.38 13.77
N VAL A 152 -5.64 11.36 14.63
CA VAL A 152 -5.82 11.51 16.07
C VAL A 152 -4.50 11.24 16.77
N ASP A 153 -4.17 12.07 17.75
CA ASP A 153 -3.04 11.82 18.63
C ASP A 153 -3.47 10.77 19.66
N TYR A 154 -2.74 9.65 19.69
CA TYR A 154 -2.90 8.62 20.69
C TYR A 154 -1.58 8.45 21.44
N GLU A 155 -1.52 9.02 22.64
CA GLU A 155 -0.35 8.96 23.54
C GLU A 155 0.96 9.48 22.92
N GLY A 156 0.89 10.51 22.07
CA GLY A 156 2.03 11.11 21.39
C GLY A 156 2.27 10.56 19.98
N THR A 157 1.47 9.58 19.56
CA THR A 157 1.59 8.94 18.25
C THR A 157 0.40 9.25 17.36
N PRO A 158 0.62 9.81 16.16
CA PRO A 158 -0.44 10.07 15.21
C PRO A 158 -1.01 8.75 14.67
N ARG A 159 -2.33 8.59 14.75
CA ARG A 159 -3.08 7.48 14.16
C ARG A 159 -4.10 7.97 13.15
N PHE A 160 -4.19 7.25 12.04
CA PHE A 160 -5.20 7.50 11.03
C PHE A 160 -6.48 6.77 11.40
N THR A 161 -7.61 7.46 11.31
CA THR A 161 -8.92 6.87 11.55
C THR A 161 -9.97 7.47 10.62
N VAL A 162 -10.96 6.67 10.28
CA VAL A 162 -12.07 7.04 9.40
C VAL A 162 -13.36 6.58 10.07
N ARG A 163 -14.31 7.50 10.24
CA ARG A 163 -15.68 7.11 10.58
C ARG A 163 -16.39 6.73 9.30
N VAL A 164 -16.75 5.47 9.19
CA VAL A 164 -17.32 4.91 7.95
C VAL A 164 -18.82 5.13 7.97
N VAL A 165 -19.35 5.71 6.89
CA VAL A 165 -20.78 5.81 6.68
C VAL A 165 -21.08 5.35 5.27
N VAL A 166 -21.85 4.28 5.16
CA VAL A 166 -22.23 3.65 3.91
C VAL A 166 -23.73 3.85 3.69
N ASP A 167 -24.07 4.30 2.49
CA ASP A 167 -25.46 4.46 2.05
C ASP A 167 -26.03 3.09 1.64
N GLU A 168 -27.10 2.67 2.29
CA GLU A 168 -27.71 1.36 2.09
C GLU A 168 -28.20 1.17 0.65
N THR A 169 -28.85 2.19 0.07
CA THR A 169 -29.37 2.12 -1.29
C THR A 169 -28.25 1.92 -2.32
N ARG A 170 -27.11 2.60 -2.15
CA ARG A 170 -25.92 2.39 -2.98
C ARG A 170 -25.35 0.98 -2.83
N VAL A 171 -25.34 0.43 -1.63
CA VAL A 171 -24.87 -0.95 -1.40
C VAL A 171 -25.79 -1.95 -2.08
N GLU A 172 -27.10 -1.78 -1.94
CA GLU A 172 -28.07 -2.63 -2.63
C GLU A 172 -27.89 -2.58 -4.15
N GLN A 173 -27.74 -1.39 -4.73
CA GLN A 173 -27.49 -1.19 -6.16
C GLN A 173 -26.20 -1.85 -6.64
N ALA A 174 -25.14 -1.79 -5.82
CA ALA A 174 -23.85 -2.39 -6.15
C ALA A 174 -23.86 -3.91 -6.12
N PHE A 175 -24.62 -4.49 -5.18
CA PHE A 175 -24.78 -5.93 -5.09
C PHE A 175 -25.93 -6.48 -5.97
N SER A 176 -26.79 -5.64 -6.57
CA SER A 176 -27.92 -6.04 -7.43
C SER A 176 -27.65 -6.03 -8.94
N LYS A 177 -26.45 -5.57 -9.37
CA LYS A 177 -25.96 -5.44 -10.76
C LYS A 177 -26.28 -4.12 -11.47
N GLU A 178 -27.06 -3.20 -10.89
CA GLU A 178 -27.41 -1.94 -11.57
C GLU A 178 -26.25 -0.92 -11.57
N VAL A 179 -25.53 -0.80 -10.46
CA VAL A 179 -24.38 0.12 -10.33
C VAL A 179 -23.29 -0.58 -9.53
N PRO A 180 -22.48 -1.48 -10.12
CA PRO A 180 -21.60 -2.40 -9.39
C PRO A 180 -20.36 -1.71 -8.83
N VAL A 181 -20.44 -0.45 -8.41
CA VAL A 181 -19.32 0.31 -7.88
C VAL A 181 -19.61 0.79 -6.46
N LEU A 182 -18.62 0.62 -5.59
CA LEU A 182 -18.57 1.19 -4.24
C LEU A 182 -17.16 1.68 -3.97
N SER A 183 -16.96 2.55 -2.97
CA SER A 183 -15.61 2.89 -2.55
C SER A 183 -14.88 1.64 -2.07
N TYR A 184 -13.56 1.59 -2.30
CA TYR A 184 -12.72 0.48 -1.83
C TYR A 184 -12.92 0.23 -0.32
N LEU A 185 -12.94 1.30 0.49
CA LEU A 185 -13.20 1.20 1.93
C LEU A 185 -14.55 0.58 2.24
N ALA A 186 -15.63 1.00 1.58
CA ALA A 186 -16.96 0.44 1.84
C ALA A 186 -17.03 -1.06 1.53
N VAL A 187 -16.41 -1.52 0.44
CA VAL A 187 -16.35 -2.95 0.14
C VAL A 187 -15.52 -3.69 1.20
N ASN A 188 -14.35 -3.15 1.57
CA ASN A 188 -13.50 -3.72 2.61
C ASN A 188 -14.25 -3.87 3.95
N ASP A 189 -14.97 -2.83 4.40
CA ASP A 189 -15.69 -2.86 5.69
C ASP A 189 -16.92 -3.76 5.67
N LEU A 190 -17.62 -3.87 4.54
CA LEU A 190 -18.71 -4.84 4.38
C LEU A 190 -18.20 -6.28 4.44
N VAL A 191 -17.07 -6.56 3.78
CA VAL A 191 -16.42 -7.88 3.82
C VAL A 191 -15.88 -8.18 5.23
N PHE A 192 -15.31 -7.19 5.91
CA PHE A 192 -14.91 -7.31 7.31
C PHE A 192 -16.09 -7.63 8.22
N ALA A 193 -17.20 -6.91 8.08
CA ALA A 193 -18.42 -7.15 8.85
C ALA A 193 -18.97 -8.57 8.60
N LEU A 194 -18.96 -9.03 7.34
CA LEU A 194 -19.32 -10.39 6.97
C LEU A 194 -18.46 -11.43 7.71
N PHE A 195 -17.14 -11.33 7.63
CA PHE A 195 -16.26 -12.30 8.29
C PHE A 195 -16.31 -12.20 9.82
N ARG A 196 -16.49 -11.00 10.40
CA ARG A 196 -16.73 -10.82 11.84
C ARG A 196 -17.96 -11.62 12.26
N ARG A 197 -19.07 -11.51 11.53
CA ARG A 197 -20.31 -12.27 11.82
C ARG A 197 -20.14 -13.77 11.67
N MET A 198 -19.45 -14.21 10.62
CA MET A 198 -19.31 -15.64 10.34
C MET A 198 -18.32 -16.35 11.27
N ARG A 199 -17.26 -15.68 11.69
CA ARG A 199 -16.20 -16.27 12.53
C ARG A 199 -16.47 -16.08 14.02
N PHE A 200 -17.05 -14.94 14.40
CA PHE A 200 -17.23 -14.53 15.78
C PHE A 200 -18.66 -14.02 16.03
N PRO A 201 -19.70 -14.85 15.83
CA PRO A 201 -21.11 -14.43 15.91
C PRO A 201 -21.53 -13.91 17.30
N SER A 202 -20.83 -14.36 18.34
CA SER A 202 -21.08 -13.96 19.74
C SER A 202 -20.31 -12.70 20.17
N SER A 203 -19.47 -12.14 19.30
CA SER A 203 -18.62 -10.98 19.64
C SER A 203 -19.44 -9.69 19.61
N VAL A 204 -19.57 -9.04 20.78
CA VAL A 204 -20.37 -7.82 20.97
C VAL A 204 -19.46 -6.63 21.21
N GLY A 205 -19.73 -5.52 20.54
CA GLY A 205 -18.92 -4.31 20.64
C GLY A 205 -17.58 -4.45 19.90
N LYS A 206 -16.56 -3.74 20.40
CA LYS A 206 -15.22 -3.73 19.79
C LYS A 206 -14.58 -5.11 19.88
N MET A 207 -14.17 -5.66 18.75
CA MET A 207 -13.49 -6.95 18.71
C MET A 207 -12.17 -6.93 19.48
N PRO A 208 -11.85 -8.03 20.20
CA PRO A 208 -10.51 -8.26 20.73
C PRO A 208 -9.46 -8.27 19.61
N PRO A 209 -8.23 -7.76 19.85
CA PRO A 209 -7.20 -7.67 18.82
C PRO A 209 -6.87 -9.01 18.13
N GLU A 210 -6.87 -10.12 18.87
CA GLU A 210 -6.62 -11.46 18.35
C GLU A 210 -7.71 -11.95 17.38
N GLU A 211 -8.98 -11.61 17.63
CA GLU A 211 -10.09 -11.92 16.72
C GLU A 211 -10.03 -11.02 15.49
N ALA A 212 -9.76 -9.72 15.70
CA ALA A 212 -9.67 -8.73 14.63
C ALA A 212 -8.61 -9.11 13.59
N VAL A 213 -7.43 -9.57 14.02
CA VAL A 213 -6.36 -10.05 13.13
C VAL A 213 -6.86 -11.16 12.19
N ILE A 214 -7.66 -12.10 12.71
CA ILE A 214 -8.20 -13.20 11.92
C ILE A 214 -9.19 -12.67 10.88
N VAL A 215 -10.13 -11.82 11.29
CA VAL A 215 -11.14 -11.22 10.39
C VAL A 215 -10.46 -10.42 9.28
N LEU A 216 -9.41 -9.66 9.59
CA LEU A 216 -8.71 -8.84 8.61
C LEU A 216 -7.91 -9.65 7.61
N ARG A 217 -7.29 -10.75 8.06
CA ARG A 217 -6.65 -11.70 7.14
C ARG A 217 -7.67 -12.32 6.20
N CYS A 218 -8.82 -12.76 6.71
CA CYS A 218 -9.91 -13.24 5.86
C CYS A 218 -10.39 -12.17 4.87
N THR A 219 -10.53 -10.93 5.35
CA THR A 219 -10.95 -9.78 4.53
C THR A 219 -9.95 -9.51 3.40
N ALA A 220 -8.66 -9.42 3.72
CA ALA A 220 -7.60 -9.17 2.75
C ALA A 220 -7.51 -10.29 1.71
N SER A 221 -7.49 -11.56 2.14
CA SER A 221 -7.46 -12.71 1.22
C SER A 221 -8.70 -12.77 0.32
N TYR A 222 -9.88 -12.42 0.86
CA TYR A 222 -11.10 -12.39 0.07
C TYR A 222 -11.11 -11.26 -0.96
N MET A 223 -10.70 -10.05 -0.57
CA MET A 223 -10.55 -8.92 -1.49
C MET A 223 -9.56 -9.24 -2.61
N GLU A 224 -8.42 -9.87 -2.27
CA GLU A 224 -7.40 -10.31 -3.23
C GLU A 224 -7.91 -11.39 -4.19
N GLN A 225 -8.66 -12.38 -3.70
CA GLN A 225 -9.29 -13.40 -4.53
C GLN A 225 -10.15 -12.78 -5.65
N TRP A 226 -10.75 -11.63 -5.39
CA TRP A 226 -11.59 -10.89 -6.35
C TRP A 226 -10.84 -9.76 -7.10
N GLY A 227 -9.52 -9.67 -6.95
CA GLY A 227 -8.69 -8.66 -7.62
C GLY A 227 -8.90 -7.23 -7.10
N LEU A 228 -9.47 -7.06 -5.91
CA LEU A 228 -9.74 -5.76 -5.31
C LEU A 228 -8.58 -5.31 -4.43
N HIS A 229 -7.76 -4.41 -4.96
CA HIS A 229 -6.57 -3.90 -4.26
C HIS A 229 -6.64 -2.39 -4.10
N SER A 230 -6.17 -1.89 -2.96
CA SER A 230 -5.77 -0.48 -2.80
C SER A 230 -4.43 -0.25 -3.48
N LEU A 231 -4.22 0.95 -4.02
CA LEU A 231 -2.90 1.36 -4.51
C LEU A 231 -1.88 1.32 -3.38
N THR A 232 -2.24 1.69 -2.15
CA THR A 232 -1.32 1.75 -1.00
C THR A 232 -1.00 0.40 -0.35
N GLY A 233 -1.63 -0.70 -0.79
CA GLY A 233 -1.53 -1.99 -0.10
C GLY A 233 -2.23 -2.02 1.27
N PHE A 234 -3.21 -1.14 1.48
CA PHE A 234 -4.02 -0.97 2.70
C PHE A 234 -4.48 -2.29 3.32
N SER A 235 -5.20 -3.17 2.59
CA SER A 235 -5.69 -4.45 3.13
C SER A 235 -4.54 -5.35 3.60
N HIS A 236 -3.47 -5.46 2.81
CA HIS A 236 -2.33 -6.30 3.11
C HIS A 236 -1.53 -5.77 4.31
N LEU A 237 -1.26 -4.47 4.36
CA LEU A 237 -0.50 -3.83 5.44
C LEU A 237 -1.25 -3.79 6.77
N ILE A 238 -2.58 -3.73 6.73
CA ILE A 238 -3.40 -3.93 7.92
C ILE A 238 -3.31 -5.40 8.36
N SER A 239 -3.36 -6.36 7.44
CA SER A 239 -3.39 -7.78 7.77
C SER A 239 -2.04 -8.43 8.14
N SER A 240 -0.89 -7.83 7.78
CA SER A 240 0.39 -8.55 7.79
C SER A 240 1.30 -8.34 9.01
N ASP A 241 1.81 -7.15 9.42
CA ASP A 241 2.99 -7.17 10.34
C ASP A 241 3.07 -6.06 11.43
N GLU A 242 2.29 -5.97 12.51
CA GLU A 242 1.72 -7.00 13.40
C GLU A 242 0.31 -6.51 13.84
N PHE A 243 -0.66 -6.44 12.91
CA PHE A 243 -1.92 -5.61 12.90
C PHE A 243 -1.79 -4.13 13.36
N ILE A 244 -0.59 -3.73 13.75
CA ILE A 244 0.32 -2.78 13.07
C ILE A 244 1.59 -2.60 13.99
N GLU A 245 2.01 -3.59 14.82
CA GLU A 245 2.57 -3.39 16.21
C GLU A 245 1.47 -2.85 17.16
N ARG A 246 0.28 -3.38 16.87
CA ARG A 246 -1.02 -3.45 17.57
C ARG A 246 -1.76 -2.20 18.00
N GLN A 247 -1.22 -0.99 17.85
CA GLN A 247 -1.71 0.26 18.46
C GLN A 247 -0.97 0.67 19.77
N GLU A 248 0.36 0.86 19.71
CA GLU A 248 1.32 1.82 20.34
C GLU A 248 1.47 2.31 21.83
N PRO A 249 0.72 1.95 22.90
CA PRO A 249 1.31 2.07 24.26
C PRO A 249 1.44 0.77 25.03
N LEU A 250 1.32 -0.36 24.35
CA LEU A 250 1.63 -1.64 24.96
C LEU A 250 2.86 -2.26 24.30
N THR A 251 4.00 -1.90 24.90
CA THR A 251 5.21 -2.74 25.05
C THR A 251 6.02 -3.10 23.80
N ARG A 252 7.16 -2.41 23.67
CA ARG A 252 8.44 -2.82 23.06
C ARG A 252 8.56 -4.32 22.71
N SER A 253 8.94 -4.62 21.46
CA SER A 253 9.87 -5.66 20.94
C SER A 253 9.28 -6.64 19.88
N ASN A 254 9.52 -6.45 18.56
CA ASN A 254 10.67 -7.06 17.84
C ASN A 254 10.77 -6.83 16.30
N PRO A 255 11.76 -6.04 15.84
CA PRO A 255 12.13 -5.84 14.43
C PRO A 255 13.15 -6.88 13.88
N ARG A 256 13.10 -8.14 14.33
CA ARG A 256 14.35 -8.93 14.42
C ARG A 256 15.04 -9.34 13.12
N ILE A 257 14.40 -9.79 12.03
CA ILE A 257 15.18 -10.41 10.94
C ILE A 257 15.79 -9.41 9.95
N VAL A 258 15.04 -8.40 9.52
CA VAL A 258 15.59 -7.33 8.65
C VAL A 258 16.58 -6.49 9.43
N GLN A 259 16.29 -6.18 10.71
CA GLN A 259 17.26 -5.50 11.55
C GLN A 259 18.49 -6.39 11.81
N ARG A 260 18.36 -7.70 12.06
CA ARG A 260 19.53 -8.60 12.18
C ARG A 260 20.33 -8.70 10.89
N ILE A 261 19.67 -8.72 9.73
CA ILE A 261 20.37 -8.68 8.44
C ILE A 261 21.09 -7.34 8.29
N ALA A 262 20.43 -6.22 8.60
CA ALA A 262 21.05 -4.90 8.56
C ALA A 262 22.24 -4.79 9.54
N ASP A 263 22.07 -5.22 10.79
CA ASP A 263 23.10 -5.26 11.82
C ASP A 263 24.28 -6.15 11.38
N LEU A 264 24.03 -7.31 10.78
CA LEU A 264 25.07 -8.19 10.23
C LEU A 264 25.80 -7.54 9.06
N LEU A 265 25.09 -6.89 8.14
CA LEU A 265 25.71 -6.20 7.00
C LEU A 265 26.51 -4.97 7.47
N GLU A 266 26.03 -4.28 8.50
CA GLU A 266 26.73 -3.17 9.14
C GLU A 266 28.00 -3.65 9.86
N GLU A 267 27.94 -4.74 10.63
CA GLU A 267 29.10 -5.39 11.25
C GLU A 267 30.13 -5.84 10.20
N LEU A 268 29.68 -6.48 9.11
CA LEU A 268 30.55 -6.88 8.00
C LEU A 268 31.23 -5.69 7.33
N SER A 269 30.51 -4.56 7.19
CA SER A 269 31.06 -3.34 6.59
C SER A 269 32.14 -2.67 7.46
N GLN A 270 32.15 -2.93 8.77
CA GLN A 270 33.12 -2.37 9.72
C GLN A 270 34.48 -3.09 9.67
N HIS A 271 34.53 -4.35 9.19
CA HIS A 271 35.76 -5.16 9.22
C HIS A 271 36.58 -5.14 7.91
N GLU A 272 35.94 -5.05 6.73
CA GLU A 272 36.62 -4.93 5.40
C GLU A 272 35.88 -3.97 4.45
N ALA A 273 35.79 -2.70 4.85
CA ALA A 273 34.91 -1.69 4.25
C ALA A 273 34.87 -1.68 2.70
N VAL A 274 36.01 -1.68 2.00
CA VAL A 274 36.01 -1.48 0.53
C VAL A 274 35.45 -2.67 -0.25
N VAL A 275 35.84 -3.90 0.12
CA VAL A 275 35.39 -5.11 -0.59
C VAL A 275 33.93 -5.39 -0.26
N THR A 276 33.56 -5.26 1.02
CA THR A 276 32.18 -5.44 1.48
C THR A 276 31.24 -4.40 0.87
N THR A 277 31.63 -3.11 0.81
CA THR A 277 30.80 -2.08 0.17
C THR A 277 30.56 -2.37 -1.31
N ASN A 278 31.57 -2.83 -2.06
CA ASN A 278 31.39 -3.19 -3.47
C ASN A 278 30.43 -4.38 -3.65
N GLN A 279 30.53 -5.39 -2.78
CA GLN A 279 29.61 -6.54 -2.80
C GLN A 279 28.17 -6.15 -2.42
N LEU A 280 28.00 -5.26 -1.45
CA LEU A 280 26.69 -4.74 -1.05
C LEU A 280 26.06 -3.89 -2.17
N ASN A 281 26.85 -3.08 -2.88
CA ASN A 281 26.36 -2.33 -4.04
C ASN A 281 25.94 -3.26 -5.18
N ALA A 282 26.72 -4.31 -5.49
CA ALA A 282 26.34 -5.29 -6.50
C ALA A 282 25.07 -6.06 -6.11
N PHE A 283 24.91 -6.39 -4.82
CA PHE A 283 23.69 -7.00 -4.30
C PHE A 283 22.48 -6.06 -4.43
N TYR A 284 22.67 -4.77 -4.15
CA TYR A 284 21.65 -3.75 -4.32
C TYR A 284 21.24 -3.59 -5.79
N GLU A 285 22.19 -3.53 -6.72
CA GLU A 285 21.91 -3.46 -8.16
C GLU A 285 21.15 -4.69 -8.67
N MET A 286 21.50 -5.89 -8.19
CA MET A 286 20.77 -7.13 -8.51
C MET A 286 19.30 -7.08 -8.01
N LEU A 287 19.08 -6.59 -6.79
CA LEU A 287 17.75 -6.40 -6.23
C LEU A 287 16.93 -5.35 -7.01
N GLN A 288 17.57 -4.32 -7.56
CA GLN A 288 16.90 -3.32 -8.40
C GLN A 288 16.53 -3.84 -9.80
N TRP A 289 17.35 -4.74 -10.34
CA TRP A 289 17.16 -5.29 -11.68
C TRP A 289 15.97 -6.26 -11.76
N ASP A 290 15.92 -7.27 -10.88
CA ASP A 290 14.80 -8.20 -10.76
C ASP A 290 14.67 -8.72 -9.31
N PRO A 291 13.82 -8.10 -8.48
CA PRO A 291 13.67 -8.48 -7.07
C PRO A 291 13.20 -9.93 -6.89
N ALA A 292 12.34 -10.44 -7.77
CA ALA A 292 11.79 -11.79 -7.65
C ALA A 292 12.84 -12.85 -7.97
N PHE A 293 13.63 -12.62 -9.02
CA PHE A 293 14.77 -13.47 -9.36
C PHE A 293 15.87 -13.39 -8.29
N ALA A 294 16.20 -12.18 -7.82
CA ALA A 294 17.19 -11.96 -6.78
C ALA A 294 16.85 -12.68 -5.48
N LEU A 295 15.58 -12.59 -5.03
CA LEU A 295 15.10 -13.31 -3.86
C LEU A 295 15.15 -14.83 -4.05
N LYS A 296 14.79 -15.31 -5.25
CA LYS A 296 14.88 -16.74 -5.59
C LYS A 296 16.32 -17.26 -5.55
N LEU A 297 17.28 -16.45 -6.02
CA LEU A 297 18.71 -16.77 -5.99
C LEU A 297 19.25 -16.86 -4.56
N VAL A 298 18.98 -15.86 -3.70
CA VAL A 298 19.44 -15.88 -2.30
C VAL A 298 18.70 -16.89 -1.43
N SER A 299 17.50 -17.32 -1.84
CA SER A 299 16.74 -18.38 -1.16
C SER A 299 17.23 -19.79 -1.47
N MET A 300 18.16 -19.95 -2.41
CA MET A 300 18.76 -21.25 -2.69
C MET A 300 19.46 -21.77 -1.42
N PRO A 301 19.31 -23.07 -1.08
CA PRO A 301 19.74 -23.61 0.21
C PRO A 301 21.24 -23.87 0.25
N PHE A 302 22.06 -22.86 0.01
CA PHE A 302 23.53 -22.96 0.10
C PHE A 302 24.00 -23.36 1.51
N SER A 303 23.18 -23.10 2.54
CA SER A 303 23.39 -23.60 3.91
C SER A 303 23.41 -25.12 4.01
N ASP A 304 22.69 -25.81 3.13
CA ASP A 304 22.52 -27.26 3.18
C ASP A 304 23.75 -28.00 2.61
N LEU A 305 24.67 -27.26 1.97
CA LEU A 305 25.97 -27.78 1.52
C LEU A 305 26.93 -28.09 2.69
N GLY A 306 26.57 -27.70 3.92
CA GLY A 306 27.33 -27.99 5.13
C GLY A 306 28.71 -27.34 5.18
N GLU A 307 29.61 -27.89 5.99
CA GLU A 307 30.97 -27.36 6.12
C GLU A 307 31.82 -27.69 4.87
N MET A 308 32.14 -26.65 4.11
CA MET A 308 33.04 -26.72 2.95
C MET A 308 34.38 -26.04 3.25
N GLY A 309 35.48 -26.67 2.80
CA GLY A 309 36.80 -26.04 2.82
C GLY A 309 36.88 -24.83 1.88
N PHE A 310 37.74 -23.86 2.20
CA PHE A 310 37.93 -22.62 1.43
C PHE A 310 38.12 -22.85 -0.07
N ARG A 311 38.99 -23.80 -0.46
CA ARG A 311 39.25 -24.12 -1.88
C ARG A 311 38.00 -24.60 -2.63
N THR A 312 37.11 -25.32 -1.94
CA THR A 312 35.87 -25.82 -2.51
C THR A 312 34.85 -24.69 -2.65
N LYS A 313 34.77 -23.77 -1.67
CA LYS A 313 33.94 -22.55 -1.76
C LYS A 313 34.38 -21.65 -2.91
N SER A 314 35.69 -21.43 -3.07
CA SER A 314 36.23 -20.63 -4.19
C SER A 314 35.93 -21.26 -5.56
N ARG A 315 35.98 -22.59 -5.66
CA ARG A 315 35.61 -23.29 -6.90
C ARG A 315 34.13 -23.12 -7.22
N LEU A 316 33.25 -23.30 -6.23
CA LEU A 316 31.81 -23.09 -6.40
C LEU A 316 31.49 -21.68 -6.90
N LEU A 317 32.13 -20.65 -6.34
CA LEU A 317 31.95 -19.27 -6.80
C LEU A 317 32.44 -19.06 -8.24
N ALA A 318 33.56 -19.69 -8.63
CA ALA A 318 34.05 -19.65 -10.00
C ALA A 318 33.10 -20.35 -10.98
N ASP A 319 32.53 -21.50 -10.59
CA ASP A 319 31.56 -22.24 -11.41
C ASP A 319 30.27 -21.42 -11.60
N ILE A 320 29.80 -20.71 -10.55
CA ILE A 320 28.66 -19.79 -10.64
C ILE A 320 28.96 -18.63 -11.59
N GLN A 321 30.16 -18.03 -11.50
CA GLN A 321 30.55 -16.94 -12.39
C GLN A 321 30.63 -17.40 -13.86
N GLU A 322 31.21 -18.57 -14.11
CA GLU A 322 31.29 -19.13 -15.47
C GLU A 322 29.90 -19.40 -16.05
N LEU A 323 28.95 -19.85 -15.21
CA LEU A 323 27.56 -19.98 -15.62
C LEU A 323 26.96 -18.62 -15.99
N ILE A 324 27.13 -17.59 -15.16
CA ILE A 324 26.64 -16.24 -15.45
C ILE A 324 27.19 -15.73 -16.78
N ASP A 325 28.50 -15.84 -17.01
CA ASP A 325 29.16 -15.40 -18.25
C ASP A 325 28.62 -16.15 -19.48
N ARG A 326 28.28 -17.43 -19.32
CA ARG A 326 27.68 -18.25 -20.38
C ARG A 326 26.28 -17.78 -20.75
N TYR A 327 25.47 -17.38 -19.77
CA TYR A 327 24.14 -16.83 -20.00
C TYR A 327 24.19 -15.40 -20.58
N ASP A 328 25.23 -14.61 -20.27
CA ASP A 328 25.43 -13.29 -20.87
C ASP A 328 25.74 -13.36 -22.38
N GLN A 329 26.43 -14.42 -22.82
CA GLN A 329 26.80 -14.66 -24.22
C GLN A 329 25.66 -15.22 -25.09
N LEU A 330 24.47 -15.46 -24.54
CA LEU A 330 23.32 -15.93 -25.33
C LEU A 330 22.85 -14.86 -26.35
N PRO A 331 22.43 -15.25 -27.56
CA PRO A 331 21.94 -14.32 -28.57
C PRO A 331 20.76 -13.49 -28.05
N ASP A 332 20.72 -12.19 -28.39
CA ASP A 332 19.67 -11.24 -27.93
C ASP A 332 18.22 -11.69 -28.23
N LEU A 333 18.03 -12.63 -29.17
CA LEU A 333 16.72 -13.23 -29.45
C LEU A 333 16.17 -14.08 -28.28
N GLU A 334 17.03 -14.62 -27.41
CA GLU A 334 16.66 -15.38 -26.21
C GLU A 334 16.59 -14.49 -24.95
N LYS A 335 17.05 -13.24 -25.02
CA LYS A 335 16.96 -12.23 -23.93
C LYS A 335 15.61 -11.48 -23.93
N ARG A 336 14.57 -12.05 -24.54
CA ARG A 336 13.22 -11.46 -24.50
C ARG A 336 12.64 -11.67 -23.10
N PHE A 337 12.14 -10.58 -22.50
CA PHE A 337 11.36 -10.62 -21.26
C PHE A 337 10.15 -11.54 -21.46
N GLU A 338 10.24 -12.78 -21.00
CA GLU A 338 9.07 -13.57 -20.65
C GLU A 338 8.65 -13.13 -19.25
N THR A 339 7.44 -12.58 -19.15
CA THR A 339 6.84 -12.20 -17.87
C THR A 339 6.50 -13.50 -17.14
N TYR A 340 7.13 -13.74 -15.98
CA TYR A 340 6.77 -14.85 -15.10
C TYR A 340 5.36 -14.71 -14.52
#